data_AF-A0A850DSW2-F1
#
_entry.id   AF-A0A850DSW2-F1
#
_cell.length_a   1.000
_cell.length_b   1.000
_cell.length_c   1.000
_cell.angle_alpha   90.00
_cell.angle_beta   90.00
_cell.angle_gamma   90.00
#
_symmetry.space_group_name_H-M   'P 1'
#
loop_
_entity.id
_entity.type
_entity.pdbx_description
1 polymer ?
#
loop_
_entity_poly.entity_id
_entity_poly.type
_entity_poly.pdbx_seq_one_letter_code
_entity_poly.pdbx_strand_id
1 'polypeptide(L)'
;MTVLLGDLCRTALPLVAMVFARVGSADLTVRATLEQDPEPVAMLLGAPAVKSLGLDVDEMRDRFGAERVGRPRVPSLVLRFRDGPSRPDATGWDRLRPLVDHLGRDALERLTGRDLGAGRTPQEEQHRAP
;
A
#
# COMPACT_ATOMS: atom_id res chain seq x y z
N MET A 1 2.43 -8.54 -12.50
CA MET A 1 2.85 -8.05 -11.17
C MET A 1 2.31 -8.88 -10.01
N THR A 2 1.06 -9.39 -10.07
CA THR A 2 0.52 -10.33 -9.07
C THR A 2 1.44 -11.52 -8.81
N VAL A 3 2.12 -12.04 -9.85
CA VAL A 3 3.01 -13.20 -9.73
C VAL A 3 4.15 -12.98 -8.72
N LEU A 4 4.74 -11.78 -8.65
CA LEU A 4 5.88 -11.50 -7.76
C LEU A 4 5.44 -11.39 -6.29
N LEU A 5 4.40 -10.59 -6.00
CA LEU A 5 3.86 -10.47 -4.64
C LEU A 5 3.20 -11.77 -4.15
N GLY A 6 2.58 -12.52 -5.06
CA GLY A 6 2.06 -13.85 -4.77
C GLY A 6 3.16 -14.86 -4.48
N ASP A 7 4.30 -14.78 -5.15
CA ASP A 7 5.47 -15.64 -4.88
C ASP A 7 6.13 -15.32 -3.54
N LEU A 8 6.17 -14.03 -3.16
CA LEU A 8 6.63 -13.63 -1.81
C LEU A 8 5.82 -14.33 -0.70
N CYS A 9 4.52 -14.57 -0.92
CA CYS A 9 3.69 -15.34 0.02
C CYS A 9 3.98 -16.85 0.04
N ARG A 10 4.75 -17.37 -0.92
CA ARG A 10 5.19 -18.77 -0.93
C ARG A 10 6.52 -18.95 -0.20
N THR A 11 7.39 -17.94 -0.25
CA THR A 11 8.74 -17.99 0.29
C THR A 11 8.86 -17.34 1.68
N ALA A 12 7.95 -16.43 2.03
CA ALA A 12 7.93 -15.72 3.31
C ALA A 12 6.51 -15.52 3.86
N LEU A 13 6.43 -14.98 5.09
CA LEU A 13 5.19 -14.55 5.74
C LEU A 13 5.20 -13.03 5.93
N PRO A 14 5.05 -12.24 4.83
CA PRO A 14 5.04 -10.80 4.93
C PRO A 14 3.83 -10.31 5.74
N LEU A 15 3.99 -9.20 6.48
CA LEU A 15 2.83 -8.48 7.04
C LEU A 15 2.22 -7.59 5.95
N VAL A 16 3.04 -6.67 5.43
CA VAL A 16 2.67 -5.75 4.34
C VAL A 16 3.86 -5.63 3.38
N ALA A 17 3.59 -5.50 2.08
CA ALA A 17 4.57 -5.05 1.10
C ALA A 17 3.92 -4.07 0.12
N MET A 18 4.68 -3.10 -0.39
CA MET A 18 4.23 -2.17 -1.43
C MET A 18 5.23 -2.13 -2.58
N VAL A 19 4.70 -1.96 -3.79
CA VAL A 19 5.47 -1.77 -5.01
C VAL A 19 5.15 -0.40 -5.58
N PHE A 20 6.18 0.38 -5.86
CA PHE A 20 6.09 1.70 -6.48
C PHE A 20 6.78 1.67 -7.84
N ALA A 21 6.32 2.52 -8.76
CA ALA A 21 6.97 2.75 -10.04
C ALA A 21 7.05 4.25 -10.33
N ARG A 22 8.13 4.70 -10.95
CA ARG A 22 8.19 6.02 -11.58
C ARG A 22 7.72 5.86 -13.02
N VAL A 23 6.61 6.47 -13.37
CA VAL A 23 6.00 6.35 -14.71
C VAL A 23 6.55 7.47 -15.57
N GLY A 24 7.34 7.12 -16.59
CA GLY A 24 7.80 8.11 -17.58
C GLY A 24 6.68 8.51 -18.55
N SER A 25 6.80 9.71 -19.14
CA SER A 25 5.97 10.10 -20.28
C SER A 25 6.48 9.42 -21.55
N ALA A 26 5.58 8.97 -22.42
CA ALA A 26 5.91 8.39 -23.72
C ALA A 26 6.42 9.43 -24.73
N ASP A 27 6.24 10.73 -24.44
CA ASP A 27 6.90 11.79 -25.19
C ASP A 27 8.37 11.83 -24.81
N LEU A 28 9.22 11.33 -25.72
CA LEU A 28 10.68 11.31 -25.66
C LEU A 28 11.33 12.71 -25.66
N THR A 29 10.59 13.77 -25.35
CA THR A 29 11.18 15.08 -25.08
C THR A 29 11.66 15.08 -23.64
N VAL A 30 12.95 14.83 -23.45
CA VAL A 30 13.61 14.81 -22.15
C VAL A 30 13.35 16.13 -21.43
N ARG A 31 12.41 16.14 -20.47
CA ARG A 31 12.29 17.25 -19.52
C ARG A 31 13.49 17.15 -18.61
N ALA A 32 14.44 18.07 -18.74
CA ALA A 32 15.77 17.99 -18.12
C ALA A 32 15.78 17.98 -16.58
N THR A 33 14.64 18.06 -15.88
CA THR A 33 14.63 18.33 -14.42
C THR A 33 13.45 17.78 -13.62
N LEU A 34 12.51 17.01 -14.17
CA LEU A 34 11.37 16.52 -13.38
C LEU A 34 11.48 15.03 -13.07
N GLU A 35 12.15 14.73 -11.94
CA GLU A 35 12.03 13.43 -11.29
C GLU A 35 10.54 13.16 -11.05
N GLN A 36 9.99 12.14 -11.71
CA GLN A 36 8.58 11.77 -11.59
C GLN A 36 8.34 11.14 -10.22
N ASP A 37 7.37 11.64 -9.47
CA ASP A 37 7.03 11.07 -8.17
C ASP A 37 6.69 9.56 -8.27
N PRO A 38 7.07 8.76 -7.26
CA PRO A 38 6.77 7.34 -7.26
C PRO A 38 5.26 7.12 -7.10
N GLU A 39 4.69 6.34 -8.02
CA GLU A 39 3.28 5.94 -8.01
C GLU A 39 3.14 4.54 -7.41
N PRO A 40 2.23 4.30 -6.45
CA PRO A 40 1.98 2.97 -5.93
C PRO A 40 1.29 2.13 -7.01
N VAL A 41 1.81 0.93 -7.24
CA VAL A 41 1.31 0.03 -8.29
C VAL A 41 0.56 -1.16 -7.69
N ALA A 42 1.02 -1.67 -6.55
CA ALA A 42 0.31 -2.68 -5.78
C ALA A 42 0.72 -2.70 -4.31
N MET A 43 -0.15 -3.29 -3.50
CA MET A 43 0.08 -3.64 -2.11
C MET A 43 -0.19 -5.12 -1.90
N LEU A 44 0.57 -5.74 -1.02
CA LEU A 44 0.33 -7.07 -0.48
C LEU A 44 0.01 -6.95 1.00
N LEU A 45 -1.11 -7.53 1.43
CA LEU A 45 -1.42 -7.81 2.83
C LEU A 45 -1.25 -9.30 3.04
N GLY A 46 -0.23 -9.71 3.78
CA GLY A 46 0.01 -11.13 3.99
C GLY A 46 -0.96 -11.74 5.00
N ALA A 47 -1.03 -13.07 5.02
CA ALA A 47 -1.94 -13.81 5.88
C ALA A 47 -1.91 -13.42 7.37
N PRO A 48 -0.75 -13.13 8.01
CA PRO A 48 -0.75 -12.63 9.37
C PRO A 48 -1.48 -11.28 9.52
N ALA A 49 -1.34 -10.38 8.54
CA ALA A 49 -2.00 -9.08 8.57
C ALA A 49 -3.50 -9.19 8.32
N VAL A 50 -3.92 -9.99 7.32
CA VAL A 50 -5.34 -10.28 7.05
C VAL A 50 -6.03 -10.82 8.30
N LYS A 51 -5.38 -11.77 8.99
CA LYS A 51 -5.89 -12.34 10.24
C LYS A 51 -5.92 -11.32 11.38
N SER A 52 -4.81 -10.61 11.62
CA SER A 52 -4.68 -9.69 12.76
C SER A 52 -5.59 -8.48 12.67
N LEU A 53 -5.87 -8.00 11.46
CA LEU A 53 -6.77 -6.87 11.23
C LEU A 53 -8.24 -7.30 11.07
N GLY A 54 -8.52 -8.61 11.08
CA GLY A 54 -9.89 -9.12 10.92
C GLY A 54 -10.50 -8.77 9.56
N LEU A 55 -9.68 -8.73 8.50
CA LEU A 55 -10.16 -8.33 7.17
C LEU A 55 -11.02 -9.44 6.55
N ASP A 56 -12.20 -9.06 6.07
CA ASP A 56 -13.04 -9.95 5.27
C ASP A 56 -12.52 -10.02 3.83
N VAL A 57 -12.20 -11.22 3.36
CA VAL A 57 -11.58 -11.43 2.04
C VAL A 57 -12.55 -11.09 0.91
N ASP A 58 -13.83 -11.39 1.07
CA ASP A 58 -14.84 -11.15 0.04
C ASP A 58 -15.18 -9.65 0.01
N GLU A 59 -15.29 -8.97 1.15
CA GLU A 59 -15.44 -7.50 1.20
C GLU A 59 -14.24 -6.82 0.52
N MET A 60 -13.01 -7.24 0.83
CA MET A 60 -11.81 -6.63 0.26
C MET A 60 -11.73 -6.85 -1.26
N ARG A 61 -12.17 -8.02 -1.75
CA ARG A 61 -12.28 -8.29 -3.19
C ARG A 61 -13.30 -7.37 -3.82
N ASP A 62 -14.51 -7.30 -3.27
CA ASP A 62 -15.64 -6.64 -3.90
C ASP A 62 -15.50 -5.10 -3.85
N ARG A 63 -14.91 -4.58 -2.77
CA ARG A 63 -14.73 -3.13 -2.54
C ARG A 63 -13.45 -2.57 -3.16
N PHE A 64 -12.35 -3.31 -3.10
CA PHE A 64 -11.02 -2.81 -3.50
C PHE A 64 -10.38 -3.60 -4.63
N GLY A 65 -11.04 -4.62 -5.17
CA GLY A 65 -10.49 -5.47 -6.22
C GLY A 65 -9.34 -6.36 -5.73
N ALA A 66 -9.32 -6.73 -4.44
CA ALA A 66 -8.27 -7.57 -3.89
C ALA A 66 -8.27 -8.97 -4.53
N GLU A 67 -7.09 -9.42 -4.97
CA GLU A 67 -6.84 -10.77 -5.45
C GLU A 67 -6.33 -11.64 -4.29
N ARG A 68 -6.99 -12.76 -4.01
CA ARG A 68 -6.53 -13.72 -3.01
C ARG A 68 -5.29 -14.47 -3.51
N VAL A 69 -4.21 -14.44 -2.74
CA VAL A 69 -2.97 -15.17 -3.00
C VAL A 69 -2.54 -15.98 -1.78
N GLY A 70 -1.47 -16.77 -1.92
CA GLY A 70 -0.95 -17.62 -0.86
C GLY A 70 -1.71 -18.94 -0.71
N ARG A 71 -1.77 -19.48 0.51
CA ARG A 71 -2.35 -20.80 0.78
C ARG A 71 -3.87 -20.71 1.03
N PRO A 72 -4.68 -21.70 0.63
CA PRO A 72 -6.13 -21.66 0.82
C PRO A 72 -6.56 -21.42 2.28
N ARG A 73 -5.88 -21.99 3.27
CA ARG A 73 -6.29 -21.86 4.68
C ARG A 73 -5.79 -20.58 5.38
N VAL A 74 -4.91 -19.83 4.73
CA VAL A 74 -4.28 -18.62 5.28
C VAL A 74 -4.14 -17.64 4.12
N PRO A 75 -5.23 -16.93 3.78
CA PRO A 75 -5.27 -16.08 2.60
C PRO A 75 -4.43 -14.82 2.83
N SER A 76 -3.63 -14.48 1.83
CA SER A 76 -3.05 -13.15 1.65
C SER A 76 -3.84 -12.41 0.56
N LEU A 77 -3.75 -11.08 0.52
CA LEU A 77 -4.45 -10.25 -0.45
C LEU A 77 -3.46 -9.39 -1.23
N VAL A 78 -3.56 -9.39 -2.55
CA VAL A 78 -2.87 -8.43 -3.42
C VAL A 78 -3.89 -7.42 -3.92
N LEU A 79 -3.62 -6.13 -3.69
CA LEU A 79 -4.40 -5.02 -4.22
C LEU A 79 -3.60 -4.33 -5.30
N ARG A 80 -4.24 -4.09 -6.44
CA ARG A 80 -3.61 -3.45 -7.61
C ARG A 80 -4.18 -2.06 -7.76
N PHE A 81 -3.30 -1.08 -7.87
CA PHE A 81 -3.69 0.33 -7.95
C PHE A 81 -3.64 0.85 -9.39
N ARG A 82 -3.07 0.07 -10.32
CA ARG A 82 -3.04 0.40 -11.74
C ARG A 82 -3.43 -0.81 -12.60
N ASP A 83 -4.47 -0.61 -13.41
CA ASP A 83 -4.97 -1.57 -14.40
C ASP A 83 -4.42 -1.22 -15.78
N GLY A 84 -3.10 -1.40 -15.98
CA GLY A 84 -2.47 -1.14 -17.27
C GLY A 84 -2.73 0.27 -17.83
N PRO A 85 -2.56 0.49 -19.15
CA PRO A 85 -2.69 1.80 -19.79
C PRO A 85 -4.14 2.31 -19.95
N SER A 86 -5.16 1.58 -19.49
CA SER A 86 -6.56 1.79 -19.90
C SER A 86 -7.36 2.78 -19.04
N ARG A 87 -6.77 3.38 -18.00
CA ARG A 87 -7.35 4.52 -17.27
C ARG A 87 -6.27 5.55 -16.97
N PRO A 88 -6.11 6.58 -17.83
CA PRO A 88 -5.12 7.63 -17.61
C PRO A 88 -5.45 8.57 -16.45
N ASP A 89 -6.72 8.67 -16.04
CA ASP A 89 -7.18 9.74 -15.14
C ASP A 89 -7.19 9.39 -13.64
N ALA A 90 -6.95 8.12 -13.28
CA ALA A 90 -6.92 7.69 -11.87
C ALA A 90 -5.48 7.33 -11.46
N THR A 91 -4.94 8.05 -10.48
CA THR A 91 -3.59 7.79 -9.96
C THR A 91 -3.57 6.53 -9.08
N GLY A 92 -2.38 5.96 -8.85
CA GLY A 92 -2.25 4.86 -7.89
C GLY A 92 -2.65 5.30 -6.48
N TRP A 93 -2.37 6.57 -6.15
CA TRP A 93 -2.73 7.19 -4.88
C TRP A 93 -4.25 7.29 -4.67
N ASP A 94 -5.03 7.58 -5.71
CA ASP A 94 -6.49 7.62 -5.63
C ASP A 94 -7.10 6.27 -5.26
N ARG A 95 -6.44 5.17 -5.65
CA ARG A 95 -6.85 3.80 -5.28
C ARG A 95 -6.33 3.39 -3.91
N LEU A 96 -5.13 3.83 -3.53
CA LEU A 96 -4.50 3.50 -2.25
C LEU A 96 -5.16 4.22 -1.07
N ARG A 97 -5.53 5.50 -1.21
CA ARG A 97 -6.07 6.30 -0.10
C ARG A 97 -7.34 5.68 0.54
N PRO A 98 -8.39 5.29 -0.22
CA PRO A 98 -9.57 4.66 0.37
C PRO A 98 -9.27 3.33 1.09
N LEU A 99 -8.25 2.59 0.63
CA LEU A 99 -7.81 1.37 1.29
C LEU A 99 -7.15 1.70 2.64
N VAL A 100 -6.23 2.66 2.68
CA VAL A 100 -5.56 3.08 3.91
C VAL A 100 -6.58 3.64 4.91
N ASP A 101 -7.55 4.43 4.45
CA ASP A 101 -8.63 4.97 5.27
C ASP A 101 -9.49 3.85 5.86
N HIS A 102 -9.76 2.80 5.08
CA HIS A 102 -10.52 1.64 5.54
C HIS A 102 -9.75 0.80 6.57
N LEU A 103 -8.45 0.58 6.36
CA LEU A 103 -7.62 -0.11 7.35
C LEU A 103 -7.51 0.71 8.65
N GLY A 104 -7.46 2.04 8.51
CA GLY A 104 -7.30 2.99 9.60
C GLY A 104 -5.84 3.11 10.05
N ARG A 105 -5.50 4.27 10.62
CA ARG A 105 -4.14 4.59 11.08
C ARG A 105 -3.61 3.58 12.10
N ASP A 106 -4.45 3.16 13.04
CA ASP A 106 -4.04 2.25 14.11
C ASP A 106 -3.78 0.82 13.62
N ALA A 107 -4.10 0.49 12.36
CA ALA A 107 -3.83 -0.82 11.80
C ALA A 107 -2.34 -1.16 11.86
N LEU A 108 -1.46 -0.20 11.57
CA LEU A 108 -0.02 -0.46 11.57
C LEU A 108 0.49 -0.68 13.00
N GLU A 109 -0.05 0.03 13.98
CA GLU A 109 0.28 -0.14 15.39
C GLU A 109 -0.19 -1.51 15.89
N ARG A 110 -1.41 -1.91 15.53
CA ARG A 110 -1.95 -3.25 15.82
C ARG A 110 -1.12 -4.36 15.17
N LEU A 111 -0.67 -4.17 13.94
CA LEU A 111 0.12 -5.15 13.19
C LEU A 111 1.54 -5.33 13.72
N THR A 112 2.16 -4.23 14.17
CA THR A 112 3.58 -4.22 14.54
C THR A 112 3.82 -4.21 16.04
N GLY A 113 2.78 -3.94 16.84
CA GLY A 113 2.89 -3.70 18.28
C GLY A 113 3.69 -2.44 18.63
N ARG A 114 3.85 -1.51 17.67
CA ARG A 114 4.60 -0.27 17.84
C ARG A 114 3.63 0.91 17.93
N ASP A 115 3.81 1.74 18.94
CA ASP A 115 3.22 3.08 18.98
C ASP A 115 3.97 3.97 17.98
N LEU A 116 3.27 4.45 16.94
CA LEU A 116 3.82 5.34 15.93
C LEU A 116 3.34 6.79 16.15
N GLY A 117 2.68 7.04 17.28
CA GLY A 117 2.08 8.31 17.69
C GLY A 117 2.83 9.07 18.79
N ALA A 118 3.93 8.57 19.35
CA ALA A 118 4.76 9.28 20.33
C ALA A 118 5.86 10.18 19.70
N GLY A 119 5.49 10.96 18.68
CA GLY A 119 6.38 11.91 18.01
C GLY A 119 5.67 13.22 17.69
N ARG A 120 5.28 13.98 18.72
CA ARG A 120 5.01 15.42 18.53
C ARG A 120 6.31 16.09 18.08
N THR A 121 6.20 16.90 17.05
CA THR A 121 7.24 17.69 16.40
C THR A 121 8.04 18.54 17.41
N PRO A 122 9.39 18.58 17.41
CA PRO A 122 10.19 19.50 18.24
C PRO A 122 10.06 21.00 17.88
N GLN A 123 9.06 21.40 17.09
CA GLN A 123 9.00 22.74 16.48
C GLN A 123 8.18 23.76 17.30
N GLU A 124 7.49 23.34 18.37
CA GLU A 124 6.69 24.25 19.22
C GLU A 124 7.41 24.77 20.48
N GLU A 125 8.57 24.21 20.86
CA GLU A 125 9.31 24.69 22.05
C GLU A 125 10.25 25.88 21.79
N GLN A 126 10.57 26.20 20.54
CA GLN A 126 11.48 27.32 20.22
C GLN A 126 10.81 28.70 20.20
N HIS A 127 9.48 28.81 20.30
CA HIS A 127 8.78 30.11 20.32
C HIS A 127 8.27 30.54 21.70
N ARG A 128 8.70 29.84 22.76
CA ARG A 128 8.37 30.25 24.14
C ARG A 128 9.60 30.18 25.04
N ALA A 129 10.63 30.92 24.66
CA ALA A 129 11.57 31.46 25.64
C ALA A 129 11.11 32.90 26.00
N PRO A 130 10.98 33.26 27.28
CA PRO A 130 11.14 34.66 27.68
C PRO A 130 12.59 35.12 27.51
#